data_AF-A0A7V8G6Y5-F1
#
_entry.id   AF-A0A7V8G6Y5-F1
#
_cell.length_a   1.000
_cell.length_b   1.000
_cell.length_c   1.000
_cell.angle_alpha   90.00
_cell.angle_beta   90.00
_cell.angle_gamma   90.00
#
_symmetry.space_group_name_H-M   'P 1'
#
loop_
_entity.id
_entity.type
_entity.pdbx_description
1 polymer ?
#
loop_
_entity_poly.entity_id
_entity_poly.type
_entity_poly.pdbx_seq_one_letter_code
_entity_poly.pdbx_strand_id
1 'polypeptide(L)'
;MNHIPFKGNAPALTEVMAGRVDFMFFPMVGVSDFVASGRIRILAATTAQRHPDYPQVPTTAELGFKGFEDYAQPIGFIAPAGLPAPIAAKLDTAIAAALAKPAMQARLKSLGAEVKHLGPAAYRQWLGEDRARWAQLIQSAGIKGE
;
A
#
# COMPACT_ATOMS: atom_id res chain seq x y z
N MET A 1 -13.81 -15.07 10.27
CA MET A 1 -12.57 -14.95 9.46
C MET A 1 -11.40 -15.29 10.37
N ASN A 2 -10.50 -16.18 9.95
CA ASN A 2 -9.32 -16.55 10.73
C ASN A 2 -8.08 -15.98 10.04
N HIS A 3 -7.24 -15.23 10.75
CA HIS A 3 -5.98 -14.73 10.18
C HIS A 3 -4.92 -15.83 10.24
N ILE A 4 -4.23 -16.06 9.13
CA ILE A 4 -3.10 -16.99 9.04
C ILE A 4 -1.84 -16.16 8.76
N PRO A 5 -0.93 -16.02 9.72
CA PRO A 5 0.25 -15.18 9.56
C PRO A 5 1.30 -15.85 8.66
N PHE A 6 1.95 -15.05 7.82
CA PHE A 6 3.07 -15.49 6.98
C PHE A 6 4.22 -14.51 7.12
N LYS A 7 5.45 -15.00 6.89
CA LYS A 7 6.69 -14.18 6.94
C LYS A 7 6.84 -13.18 5.78
N GLY A 8 5.77 -12.91 5.04
CA GLY A 8 5.74 -11.97 3.93
C GLY A 8 4.67 -12.30 2.89
N ASN A 9 4.55 -11.39 1.92
CA ASN A 9 3.52 -11.46 0.87
C ASN A 9 3.70 -12.67 -0.08
N ALA A 10 4.95 -13.01 -0.43
CA ALA A 10 5.23 -14.10 -1.36
C ALA A 10 4.75 -15.48 -0.86
N PRO A 11 5.10 -15.96 0.35
CA PRO A 11 4.59 -17.24 0.84
C PRO A 11 3.06 -17.24 1.00
N ALA A 12 2.46 -16.14 1.47
CA ALA A 12 1.00 -16.04 1.58
C ALA A 12 0.29 -16.15 0.22
N LEU A 13 0.83 -15.47 -0.81
CA LEU A 13 0.28 -15.52 -2.17
C LEU A 13 0.35 -16.93 -2.77
N THR A 14 1.43 -17.67 -2.51
CA THR A 14 1.55 -19.07 -2.91
C THR A 14 0.44 -19.94 -2.31
N GLU A 15 0.10 -19.74 -1.04
CA GLU A 15 -0.96 -20.50 -0.38
C GLU A 15 -2.36 -20.15 -0.90
N VAL A 16 -2.59 -18.88 -1.26
CA VAL A 16 -3.83 -18.44 -1.93
C VAL A 16 -3.95 -19.07 -3.31
N MET A 17 -2.89 -19.04 -4.13
CA MET A 17 -2.90 -19.67 -5.46
C MET A 17 -3.07 -21.19 -5.37
N ALA A 18 -2.62 -21.82 -4.28
CA ALA A 18 -2.81 -23.25 -4.03
C ALA A 18 -4.19 -23.59 -3.44
N GLY A 19 -5.03 -22.60 -3.13
CA GLY A 19 -6.36 -22.79 -2.54
C GLY A 19 -6.36 -23.23 -1.08
N ARG A 20 -5.22 -23.13 -0.37
CA ARG A 20 -5.12 -23.45 1.06
C ARG A 20 -5.48 -22.26 1.95
N VAL A 21 -5.47 -21.05 1.40
CA VAL A 21 -5.94 -19.81 2.03
C VAL A 21 -6.99 -19.17 1.12
N ASP A 22 -8.15 -18.82 1.67
CA ASP A 22 -9.28 -18.34 0.88
C ASP A 22 -8.99 -17.01 0.16
N PHE A 23 -8.31 -16.10 0.85
CA PHE A 23 -7.90 -14.80 0.32
C PHE A 23 -6.82 -14.16 1.20
N MET A 24 -6.24 -13.08 0.70
CA MET A 24 -5.33 -12.23 1.47
C MET A 24 -5.50 -10.76 1.09
N PHE A 25 -5.04 -9.86 1.97
CA PHE A 25 -4.77 -8.48 1.60
C PHE A 25 -3.37 -8.41 1.01
N PHE A 26 -3.24 -7.85 -0.20
CA PHE A 26 -1.98 -7.82 -0.94
C PHE A 26 -1.84 -6.46 -1.65
N PRO A 27 -0.64 -5.85 -1.69
CA PRO A 27 -0.43 -4.58 -2.39
C PRO A 27 -0.68 -4.71 -3.89
N MET A 28 -1.34 -3.74 -4.53
CA MET A 28 -1.54 -3.78 -5.99
C MET A 28 -0.24 -3.86 -6.79
N VAL A 29 0.88 -3.42 -6.19
CA VAL A 29 2.20 -3.48 -6.81
C VAL A 29 2.61 -4.94 -7.08
N GLY A 30 2.75 -5.28 -8.37
CA GLY A 30 3.25 -6.60 -8.80
C GLY A 30 2.19 -7.71 -8.89
N VAL A 31 0.89 -7.40 -8.86
CA VAL A 31 -0.18 -8.41 -9.03
C VAL A 31 -0.56 -8.67 -10.49
N SER A 32 -0.12 -7.80 -11.42
CA SER A 32 -0.54 -7.79 -12.82
C SER A 32 -0.48 -9.16 -13.49
N ASP A 33 0.66 -9.83 -13.36
CA ASP A 33 0.92 -11.09 -14.06
C ASP A 33 0.08 -12.24 -13.49
N PHE A 34 -0.19 -12.22 -12.18
CA PHE A 34 -1.01 -13.23 -11.52
C PHE A 34 -2.49 -13.06 -11.88
N VAL A 35 -2.97 -11.82 -11.99
CA VAL A 35 -4.33 -11.51 -12.43
C VAL A 35 -4.52 -11.83 -13.91
N ALA A 36 -3.59 -11.41 -14.76
CA ALA A 36 -3.66 -11.66 -16.21
C ALA A 36 -3.61 -13.16 -16.55
N SER A 37 -2.87 -13.96 -15.78
CA SER A 37 -2.83 -15.42 -15.92
C SER A 37 -4.01 -16.15 -15.27
N GLY A 38 -4.93 -15.45 -14.61
CA GLY A 38 -6.08 -16.04 -13.93
C GLY A 38 -5.73 -16.84 -12.67
N ARG A 39 -4.48 -16.76 -12.19
CA ARG A 39 -4.03 -17.47 -10.97
C ARG A 39 -4.61 -16.86 -9.69
N ILE A 40 -4.94 -15.58 -9.74
CA ILE A 40 -5.67 -14.88 -8.67
C ILE A 40 -6.74 -13.97 -9.27
N ARG A 41 -7.70 -13.58 -8.45
CA ARG A 41 -8.72 -12.58 -8.78
C ARG A 41 -8.75 -11.51 -7.70
N ILE A 42 -8.73 -10.24 -8.10
CA ILE A 42 -8.90 -9.12 -7.16
C ILE A 42 -10.39 -9.03 -6.79
N LEU A 43 -10.69 -9.11 -5.49
CA LEU A 43 -12.07 -9.10 -4.98
C LEU A 43 -12.59 -7.68 -4.74
N ALA A 44 -11.76 -6.84 -4.13
CA ALA A 44 -12.08 -5.45 -3.85
C ALA A 44 -10.79 -4.62 -3.69
N ALA A 45 -10.86 -3.33 -4.02
CA ALA A 45 -9.83 -2.36 -3.67
C ALA A 45 -10.10 -1.78 -2.28
N THR A 46 -9.06 -1.64 -1.46
CA THR A 46 -9.14 -1.06 -0.10
C THR A 46 -8.77 0.43 -0.07
N THR A 47 -9.02 1.09 -1.20
CA THR A 47 -8.80 2.51 -1.47
C THR A 47 -10.15 3.21 -1.66
N ALA A 48 -10.18 4.53 -1.45
CA ALA A 48 -11.40 5.32 -1.61
C ALA A 48 -11.96 5.33 -3.03
N GLN A 49 -11.11 5.10 -4.03
CA GLN A 49 -11.49 5.02 -5.43
C GLN A 49 -11.00 3.69 -6.01
N ARG A 50 -11.67 3.23 -7.07
CA ARG A 50 -11.24 2.04 -7.82
C ARG A 50 -9.86 2.28 -8.41
N HIS A 51 -9.06 1.23 -8.48
CA HIS A 51 -7.74 1.32 -9.09
C HIS A 51 -7.87 1.54 -10.61
N PRO A 52 -7.14 2.49 -11.23
CA PRO A 52 -7.28 2.79 -12.66
C PRO A 52 -7.00 1.60 -13.59
N ASP A 53 -6.10 0.71 -13.20
CA ASP A 53 -5.77 -0.49 -13.99
C ASP A 53 -6.82 -1.62 -13.82
N TYR A 54 -7.72 -1.51 -12.83
CA TYR A 54 -8.77 -2.48 -12.53
C TYR A 54 -10.12 -1.80 -12.28
N PRO A 55 -10.65 -0.99 -13.21
CA PRO A 55 -11.84 -0.16 -12.99
C PRO A 55 -13.13 -0.97 -12.75
N GLN A 56 -13.14 -2.25 -13.12
CA GLN A 56 -14.22 -3.20 -12.87
C GLN A 56 -14.25 -3.75 -11.44
N VAL A 57 -13.13 -3.63 -10.71
CA VAL A 57 -13.02 -4.12 -9.33
C VAL A 57 -13.65 -3.07 -8.40
N PRO A 58 -14.66 -3.41 -7.59
CA PRO A 58 -15.28 -2.46 -6.68
C PRO A 58 -14.34 -2.12 -5.52
N THR A 59 -14.56 -0.97 -4.88
CA THR A 59 -13.96 -0.69 -3.58
C THR A 59 -14.70 -1.44 -2.47
N THR A 60 -14.05 -1.61 -1.32
CA THR A 60 -14.70 -2.13 -0.11
C THR A 60 -15.91 -1.28 0.32
N ALA A 61 -15.84 0.04 0.13
CA ALA A 61 -16.96 0.95 0.39
C ALA A 61 -18.17 0.71 -0.52
N GLU A 62 -17.94 0.48 -1.82
CA GLU A 62 -19.00 0.15 -2.78
C GLU A 62 -19.69 -1.18 -2.44
N LEU A 63 -18.98 -2.09 -1.76
CA LEU A 63 -19.50 -3.34 -1.24
C LEU A 63 -20.16 -3.21 0.15
N GLY A 64 -20.25 -1.99 0.71
CA GLY A 64 -20.91 -1.70 1.99
C GLY A 64 -19.99 -1.66 3.20
N PHE A 65 -18.68 -1.90 3.04
CA PHE A 65 -17.70 -1.84 4.13
C PHE A 65 -17.13 -0.43 4.28
N LYS A 66 -17.97 0.49 4.75
CA LYS A 66 -17.58 1.89 5.00
C LYS A 66 -16.49 1.96 6.08
N GLY A 67 -15.52 2.86 5.91
CA GLY A 67 -14.38 3.02 6.82
C GLY A 67 -13.16 2.14 6.50
N PHE A 68 -13.21 1.38 5.40
CA PHE A 68 -12.13 0.51 4.92
C PHE A 68 -11.42 1.06 3.67
N GLU A 69 -11.50 2.37 3.43
CA GLU A 69 -11.09 3.04 2.19
C GLU A 69 -9.64 3.56 2.18
N ASP A 70 -8.88 3.33 3.24
CA ASP A 70 -7.53 3.88 3.39
C ASP A 70 -6.54 2.83 3.94
N TYR A 71 -6.64 1.62 3.43
CA TYR A 71 -5.73 0.50 3.74
C TYR A 71 -4.70 0.31 2.62
N ALA A 72 -4.17 1.41 2.07
CA ALA A 72 -3.06 1.35 1.13
C ALA A 72 -1.74 1.26 1.90
N GLN A 73 -0.92 0.24 1.63
CA GLN A 73 0.42 0.15 2.21
C GLN A 73 1.34 1.20 1.55
N PRO A 74 1.82 2.22 2.29
CA PRO A 74 2.74 3.20 1.75
C PRO A 74 4.12 2.57 1.52
N ILE A 75 4.80 3.01 0.46
CA ILE A 75 6.24 2.83 0.30
C ILE A 75 6.84 4.22 0.19
N GLY A 76 7.80 4.53 1.07
CA GLY A 76 8.41 5.86 1.11
C GLY A 76 9.77 5.87 1.79
N PHE A 77 10.36 7.05 1.84
CA PHE A 77 11.71 7.26 2.37
C PHE A 77 11.64 7.88 3.77
N ILE A 78 12.35 7.25 4.71
CA ILE A 78 12.51 7.75 6.08
C ILE A 78 14.00 7.92 6.33
N ALA A 79 14.38 9.05 6.92
CA ALA A 79 15.75 9.34 7.33
C ALA A 79 15.87 9.33 8.86
N PRO A 80 17.09 9.24 9.42
CA PRO A 80 17.30 9.28 10.86
C PRO A 80 16.69 10.51 11.53
N ALA A 81 16.26 10.35 12.79
CA ALA A 81 15.82 11.45 13.61
C ALA A 81 16.95 12.48 13.78
N GLY A 82 16.61 13.78 13.75
CA GLY A 82 17.58 14.86 13.87
C GLY A 82 18.32 15.23 12.58
N LEU A 83 17.96 14.65 11.42
CA LEU A 83 18.52 15.07 10.13
C LEU A 83 18.37 16.60 9.93
N PRO A 84 19.45 17.34 9.66
CA PRO A 84 19.37 18.78 9.46
C PRO A 84 18.44 19.15 8.30
N ALA A 85 17.62 20.20 8.49
CA ALA A 85 16.64 20.64 7.50
C ALA A 85 17.21 20.87 6.09
N PRO A 86 18.42 21.46 5.92
CA PRO A 86 19.01 21.62 4.59
C PRO A 86 19.29 20.28 3.88
N ILE A 87 19.65 19.23 4.63
CA ILE A 87 19.90 17.90 4.06
C ILE A 87 18.58 17.22 3.71
N ALA A 88 17.56 17.35 4.56
CA ALA A 88 16.22 16.85 4.26
C ALA A 88 15.66 17.47 2.97
N ALA A 89 15.80 18.79 2.80
CA ALA A 89 15.39 19.50 1.60
C ALA A 89 16.16 19.05 0.34
N LYS A 90 17.46 18.79 0.47
CA LYS A 90 18.29 18.27 -0.63
C LYS A 90 17.84 16.86 -1.06
N LEU A 91 17.56 15.98 -0.10
CA LEU A 91 17.05 14.63 -0.38
C LEU A 91 15.66 14.69 -1.04
N ASP A 92 14.76 15.51 -0.51
CA ASP A 92 13.43 15.73 -1.07
C ASP A 92 13.51 16.19 -2.54
N THR A 93 14.34 17.20 -2.82
CA THR A 93 14.56 17.70 -4.18
C THR A 93 15.05 16.59 -5.13
N ALA A 94 15.99 15.76 -4.67
CA ALA A 94 16.53 14.66 -5.46
C ALA A 94 15.48 13.56 -5.71
N ILE A 95 14.65 13.25 -4.70
CA ILE A 95 13.55 12.28 -4.81
C ILE A 95 12.49 12.80 -5.79
N ALA A 96 12.06 14.06 -5.65
CA ALA A 96 11.13 14.71 -6.57
C ALA A 96 11.63 14.65 -8.02
N ALA A 97 12.90 15.01 -8.24
CA ALA A 97 13.51 14.96 -9.57
C ALA A 97 13.58 13.54 -10.14
N ALA A 98 13.84 12.53 -9.30
CA ALA A 98 13.85 11.13 -9.73
C ALA A 98 12.43 10.63 -10.10
N LEU A 99 11.43 10.96 -9.30
CA LEU A 99 10.02 10.60 -9.55
C LEU A 99 9.43 11.34 -10.76
N ALA A 100 9.96 12.52 -11.12
CA ALA A 100 9.56 13.26 -12.31
C ALA A 100 10.10 12.66 -13.62
N LYS A 101 11.07 11.72 -13.57
CA LYS A 101 11.63 11.11 -14.79
C LYS A 101 10.55 10.25 -15.48
N PRO A 102 10.30 10.43 -16.80
CA PRO A 102 9.29 9.65 -17.51
C PRO A 102 9.49 8.14 -17.41
N ALA A 103 10.74 7.67 -17.48
CA ALA A 103 11.06 6.25 -17.32
C ALA A 103 10.70 5.71 -15.93
N MET A 104 10.86 6.53 -14.88
CA MET A 104 10.47 6.15 -13.51
C MET A 104 8.95 6.09 -13.37
N GLN A 105 8.23 7.10 -13.88
CA GLN A 105 6.77 7.11 -13.86
C GLN A 105 6.18 5.93 -14.64
N ALA A 106 6.71 5.65 -15.83
CA ALA A 106 6.29 4.51 -16.63
C ALA A 106 6.54 3.18 -15.91
N ARG A 107 7.70 3.04 -15.25
CA ARG A 107 8.02 1.83 -14.49
C ARG A 107 7.10 1.66 -13.27
N LEU A 108 6.89 2.71 -12.48
CA LEU A 108 6.02 2.66 -11.30
C LEU A 108 4.56 2.39 -11.71
N LYS A 109 4.07 3.06 -12.77
CA LYS A 109 2.74 2.81 -13.31
C LYS A 109 2.57 1.38 -13.83
N SER A 110 3.55 0.85 -14.58
CA SER A 110 3.48 -0.55 -15.07
C SER A 110 3.50 -1.60 -13.95
N LEU A 111 3.98 -1.21 -12.76
CA LEU A 111 3.89 -2.05 -11.58
C LEU A 111 2.56 -1.90 -10.83
N GLY A 112 1.70 -0.95 -11.19
CA GLY A 112 0.46 -0.63 -10.47
C GLY A 112 0.66 0.28 -9.26
N ALA A 113 1.74 1.07 -9.24
CA ALA A 113 2.01 2.01 -8.14
C ALA A 113 1.39 3.38 -8.40
N GLU A 114 0.67 3.90 -7.39
CA GLU A 114 0.26 5.30 -7.35
C GLU A 114 1.34 6.15 -6.67
N VAL A 115 1.91 7.10 -7.41
CA VAL A 115 3.00 7.94 -6.91
C VAL A 115 2.44 9.23 -6.32
N LYS A 116 2.70 9.45 -5.04
CA LYS A 116 2.44 10.74 -4.36
C LYS A 116 3.75 11.26 -3.81
N HIS A 117 4.16 12.46 -4.23
CA HIS A 117 5.29 13.15 -3.63
C HIS A 117 4.78 14.10 -2.55
N LEU A 118 5.12 13.81 -1.30
CA LEU A 118 4.84 14.64 -0.15
C LEU A 118 6.17 15.24 0.32
N GLY A 119 6.24 16.57 0.43
CA GLY A 119 7.42 17.21 1.02
C GLY A 119 7.63 16.78 2.48
N PRO A 120 8.81 17.04 3.09
CA PRO A 120 9.20 16.41 4.35
C PRO A 120 8.26 16.71 5.52
N ALA A 121 7.72 17.94 5.58
CA ALA A 121 6.78 18.35 6.62
C ALA A 121 5.42 17.64 6.49
N ALA A 122 4.86 17.63 5.27
CA ALA A 122 3.59 16.96 4.99
C ALA A 122 3.70 15.44 5.17
N TYR A 123 4.80 14.84 4.75
CA TYR A 123 5.03 13.40 4.94
C TYR A 123 5.18 13.03 6.42
N ARG A 124 5.86 13.87 7.21
CA ARG A 124 5.95 13.69 8.67
C ARG A 124 4.58 13.77 9.35
N GLN A 125 3.76 14.74 8.97
CA GLN A 125 2.40 14.87 9.49
C GLN A 125 1.57 13.61 9.16
N TRP A 126 1.58 13.22 7.89
CA TRP A 126 0.86 12.03 7.43
C TRP A 126 1.29 10.76 8.16
N LEU A 127 2.60 10.54 8.37
CA LEU A 127 3.11 9.41 9.18
C LEU A 127 2.60 9.44 10.62
N GLY A 128 2.46 10.63 11.21
CA GLY A 128 1.91 10.81 12.56
C GLY A 128 0.43 10.45 12.64
N GLU A 129 -0.36 10.91 11.66
CA GLU A 129 -1.79 10.61 11.54
C GLU A 129 -2.02 9.11 11.29
N ASP A 130 -1.27 8.51 10.37
CA ASP A 130 -1.36 7.08 10.07
C ASP A 130 -0.98 6.24 11.28
N ARG A 131 0.10 6.59 11.99
CA ARG A 131 0.50 5.92 13.23
C ARG A 131 -0.61 5.98 14.28
N ALA A 132 -1.23 7.14 14.49
CA ALA A 132 -2.29 7.30 15.48
C ALA A 132 -3.52 6.45 15.12
N ARG A 133 -3.91 6.46 13.84
CA ARG A 133 -5.01 5.66 13.30
C ARG A 133 -4.78 4.16 13.52
N TRP A 134 -3.61 3.65 13.15
CA TRP A 134 -3.27 2.23 13.35
C TRP A 134 -3.17 1.84 14.82
N ALA A 135 -2.62 2.70 15.67
CA ALA A 135 -2.59 2.44 17.11
C ALA A 135 -4.00 2.28 17.69
N GLN A 136 -4.94 3.14 17.30
CA GLN A 136 -6.33 3.04 17.72
C GLN A 136 -6.99 1.74 17.22
N LEU A 137 -6.75 1.35 15.96
CA LEU A 137 -7.27 0.10 15.40
C LEU A 137 -6.73 -1.12 16.13
N ILE A 138 -5.42 -1.19 16.34
CA ILE A 138 -4.76 -2.32 17.02
C ILE A 138 -5.36 -2.50 18.41
N GLN A 139 -5.54 -1.40 19.15
CA GLN A 139 -6.14 -1.42 20.48
C GLN A 139 -7.61 -1.86 20.46
N SER A 140 -8.42 -1.28 19.57
CA SER A 140 -9.86 -1.59 19.52
C SER A 140 -10.15 -3.01 19.05
N ALA A 141 -9.30 -3.55 18.16
CA ALA A 141 -9.39 -4.93 17.68
C ALA A 141 -8.72 -5.95 18.61
N GLY A 142 -8.07 -5.52 19.70
CA GLY A 142 -7.38 -6.39 20.64
C GLY A 142 -6.19 -7.15 20.02
N ILE A 143 -5.60 -6.61 18.95
CA ILE A 143 -4.48 -7.22 18.24
C ILE A 143 -3.22 -7.10 19.10
N LYS A 144 -2.46 -8.18 19.21
CA LYS A 144 -1.17 -8.24 19.90
C LYS A 144 -0.10 -8.68 18.92
N GLY A 145 1.14 -8.23 19.14
CA GLY A 145 2.28 -8.82 18.45
C GLY A 145 2.40 -10.30 18.80
N GLU A 146 2.79 -11.10 17.82
CA GLU A 146 3.14 -12.51 18.02
C GLU A 146 4.47 -12.66 18.76
#